data_AF-A0A4Q3NDL4-F1
#
_entry.id   AF-A0A4Q3NDL4-F1
#
_cell.length_a   1.000
_cell.length_b   1.000
_cell.length_c   1.000
_cell.angle_alpha   90.00
_cell.angle_beta   90.00
_cell.angle_gamma   90.00
#
_symmetry.space_group_name_H-M   'P 1'
#
loop_
_entity.id
_entity.type
_entity.pdbx_description
1 polymer ?
#
loop_
_entity_poly.entity_id
_entity_poly.type
_entity_poly.pdbx_seq_one_letter_code
_entity_poly.pdbx_strand_id
1 'polypeptide(L)'
;GIKPAKRLEYGARAITAGGLMSLPKTVFPGGALVGCDAGYLNVSRIKGSHAAMKTGMLAAEAAFAAITAGRQHDELTAYPEAFEKSWLHEELNKSRNFKTWFKQGLTVATLMNGLEQFALRGHIPWTLHRDKPDHAYLKPAAQCKPIVYPKPDGKLTFDRLSSVFISNTNHAEDQPAHLTLKDASVPVNVNLATYAGPEARYCPAGVYEFVKNADNSDRLQINAQNCVHCKTCDIKDPTQNIVWVTPEGGGGPNYTNM
;
A
#
# COMPACT_ATOMS: atom_id res chain seq x y z
N GLY A 1 -27.68 -31.62 -6.35
CA GLY A 1 -27.85 -30.21 -5.95
C GLY A 1 -26.51 -29.51 -6.04
N ILE A 2 -26.46 -28.29 -6.55
CA ILE A 2 -25.21 -27.51 -6.68
C ILE A 2 -24.65 -27.24 -5.28
N LYS A 3 -23.37 -27.55 -5.05
CA LYS A 3 -22.71 -27.25 -3.77
C LYS A 3 -22.70 -25.73 -3.54
N PRO A 4 -22.98 -25.25 -2.32
CA PRO A 4 -22.88 -23.82 -2.03
C PRO A 4 -21.46 -23.32 -2.27
N ALA A 5 -21.34 -22.06 -2.68
CA ALA A 5 -20.04 -21.43 -2.91
C ALA A 5 -19.19 -21.46 -1.63
N LYS A 6 -17.88 -21.67 -1.79
CA LYS A 6 -16.92 -21.73 -0.69
C LYS A 6 -15.83 -20.69 -0.92
N ARG A 7 -15.57 -19.86 0.09
CA ARG A 7 -14.40 -18.98 0.11
C ARG A 7 -13.13 -19.83 0.28
N LEU A 8 -12.18 -19.71 -0.67
CA LEU A 8 -10.98 -20.54 -0.71
C LEU A 8 -9.76 -19.85 -0.14
N GLU A 9 -9.53 -18.58 -0.48
CA GLU A 9 -8.34 -17.83 -0.10
C GLU A 9 -8.72 -16.41 0.36
N TYR A 10 -7.81 -15.78 1.11
CA TYR A 10 -7.90 -14.38 1.51
C TYR A 10 -6.49 -13.76 1.50
N GLY A 11 -6.40 -12.50 1.08
CA GLY A 11 -5.15 -11.77 1.08
C GLY A 11 -5.40 -10.28 1.10
N ALA A 12 -4.35 -9.53 1.44
CA ALA A 12 -4.39 -8.08 1.44
C ALA A 12 -3.03 -7.50 1.10
N ARG A 13 -3.02 -6.46 0.27
CA ARG A 13 -1.82 -5.72 -0.10
C ARG A 13 -2.15 -4.25 -0.27
N ALA A 14 -1.27 -3.38 0.22
CA ALA A 14 -1.31 -1.97 -0.17
C ALA A 14 -0.88 -1.85 -1.64
N ILE A 15 -1.52 -0.94 -2.36
CA ILE A 15 -1.19 -0.61 -3.75
C ILE A 15 -0.89 0.89 -3.85
N THR A 16 0.01 1.25 -4.76
CA THR A 16 0.31 2.65 -5.04
C THR A 16 -0.84 3.28 -5.83
N ALA A 17 -1.21 4.51 -5.49
CA ALA A 17 -2.29 5.23 -6.15
C ALA A 17 -1.95 6.70 -6.46
N GLY A 18 -0.68 7.09 -6.30
CA GLY A 18 -0.19 8.43 -6.61
C GLY A 18 0.10 8.65 -8.10
N GLY A 19 0.48 7.57 -8.82
CA GLY A 19 0.78 7.61 -10.24
C GLY A 19 2.02 8.45 -10.55
N LEU A 20 2.06 9.02 -11.77
CA LEU A 20 3.20 9.78 -12.30
C LEU A 20 3.69 10.87 -11.33
N MET A 21 2.77 11.56 -10.68
CA MET A 21 3.08 12.71 -9.80
C MET A 21 3.68 12.31 -8.45
N SER A 22 3.81 11.01 -8.17
CA SER A 22 4.39 10.49 -6.93
C SER A 22 5.63 9.63 -7.19
N LEU A 23 6.14 9.59 -8.42
CA LEU A 23 7.38 8.88 -8.71
C LEU A 23 8.56 9.64 -8.08
N PRO A 24 9.43 8.94 -7.32
CA PRO A 24 10.66 9.53 -6.82
C PRO A 24 11.72 9.58 -7.92
N LYS A 25 12.92 10.08 -7.60
CA LYS A 25 14.11 9.75 -8.39
C LYS A 25 14.29 8.23 -8.35
N THR A 26 14.32 7.59 -9.52
CA THR A 26 14.31 6.12 -9.64
C THR A 26 15.69 5.50 -9.82
N VAL A 27 16.76 6.30 -9.83
CA VAL A 27 18.14 5.82 -9.94
C VAL A 27 19.02 6.50 -8.90
N PHE A 28 20.02 5.77 -8.43
CA PHE A 28 21.04 6.22 -7.48
C PHE A 28 22.33 5.41 -7.72
N PRO A 29 23.49 5.82 -7.19
CA PRO A 29 24.75 5.12 -7.46
C PRO A 29 24.66 3.66 -7.02
N GLY A 30 24.78 2.74 -7.97
CA GLY A 30 24.70 1.30 -7.71
C GLY A 30 23.29 0.70 -7.64
N GLY A 31 22.22 1.45 -7.95
CA GLY A 31 20.87 0.87 -7.93
C GLY A 31 19.78 1.66 -8.64
N ALA A 32 18.62 1.02 -8.78
CA ALA A 32 17.42 1.59 -9.38
C ALA A 32 16.15 1.04 -8.70
N LEU A 33 15.09 1.85 -8.70
CA LEU A 33 13.75 1.49 -8.25
C LEU A 33 12.88 1.17 -9.48
N VAL A 34 12.18 0.04 -9.45
CA VAL A 34 11.33 -0.42 -10.57
C VAL A 34 9.93 -0.82 -10.08
N GLY A 35 8.97 -0.92 -11.01
CA GLY A 35 7.61 -1.38 -10.73
C GLY A 35 6.86 -0.61 -9.65
N CYS A 36 6.11 -1.34 -8.82
CA CYS A 36 5.27 -0.72 -7.78
C CYS A 36 6.08 -0.19 -6.60
N ASP A 37 7.35 -0.59 -6.45
CA ASP A 37 8.24 -0.02 -5.43
C ASP A 37 8.54 1.46 -5.75
N ALA A 38 8.83 1.77 -7.01
CA ALA A 38 8.90 3.15 -7.50
C ALA A 38 7.52 3.83 -7.63
N GLY A 39 6.45 3.05 -7.84
CA GLY A 39 5.06 3.56 -7.91
C GLY A 39 4.45 3.69 -9.30
N TYR A 40 4.95 2.93 -10.30
CA TYR A 40 4.49 2.97 -11.69
C TYR A 40 3.07 2.41 -11.96
N LEU A 41 2.26 2.16 -10.93
CA LEU A 41 0.91 1.59 -11.11
C LEU A 41 -0.03 2.60 -11.77
N ASN A 42 -0.76 2.16 -12.81
CA ASN A 42 -1.88 2.91 -13.34
C ASN A 42 -3.14 2.65 -12.53
N VAL A 43 -3.51 3.62 -11.69
CA VAL A 43 -4.63 3.50 -10.77
C VAL A 43 -6.00 3.63 -11.45
N SER A 44 -6.10 4.32 -12.59
CA SER A 44 -7.38 4.43 -13.30
C SER A 44 -7.83 3.09 -13.89
N ARG A 45 -6.87 2.22 -14.18
CA ARG A 45 -7.09 0.88 -14.72
C ARG A 45 -6.96 -0.22 -13.67
N ILE A 46 -6.45 0.10 -12.48
CA ILE A 46 -6.05 -0.86 -11.43
C ILE A 46 -5.06 -1.89 -12.02
N LYS A 47 -4.06 -1.41 -12.76
CA LYS A 47 -3.07 -2.26 -13.44
C LYS A 47 -1.66 -1.75 -13.16
N GLY A 48 -0.82 -2.62 -12.60
CA GLY A 48 0.59 -2.33 -12.32
C GLY A 48 1.56 -3.36 -12.91
N SER A 49 1.11 -4.59 -13.22
CA SER A 49 2.02 -5.67 -13.64
C SER A 49 2.72 -5.37 -14.98
N HIS A 50 2.00 -4.82 -15.95
CA HIS A 50 2.60 -4.43 -17.24
C HIS A 50 3.59 -3.26 -17.09
N ALA A 51 3.29 -2.33 -16.21
CA ALA A 51 4.18 -1.23 -15.86
C ALA A 51 5.45 -1.71 -15.15
N ALA A 52 5.30 -2.68 -14.22
CA ALA A 52 6.41 -3.31 -13.52
C ALA A 52 7.32 -4.09 -14.47
N MET A 53 6.75 -4.89 -15.38
CA MET A 53 7.53 -5.57 -16.41
C MET A 53 8.26 -4.57 -17.31
N LYS A 54 7.58 -3.52 -17.80
CA LYS A 54 8.21 -2.55 -18.70
C LYS A 54 9.35 -1.79 -18.01
N THR A 55 9.17 -1.38 -16.77
CA THR A 55 10.21 -0.67 -16.02
C THR A 55 11.40 -1.56 -15.69
N GLY A 56 11.16 -2.83 -15.36
CA GLY A 56 12.22 -3.83 -15.23
C GLY A 56 13.02 -4.01 -16.53
N MET A 57 12.34 -4.10 -17.68
CA MET A 57 13.00 -4.21 -18.99
C MET A 57 13.87 -2.97 -19.30
N LEU A 58 13.33 -1.76 -19.11
CA LEU A 58 14.07 -0.52 -19.37
C LEU A 58 15.30 -0.38 -18.45
N ALA A 59 15.15 -0.74 -17.16
CA ALA A 59 16.27 -0.72 -16.22
C ALA A 59 17.34 -1.77 -16.60
N ALA A 60 16.94 -2.96 -17.04
CA ALA A 60 17.85 -4.00 -17.50
C ALA A 60 18.63 -3.60 -18.76
N GLU A 61 17.96 -3.00 -19.75
CA GLU A 61 18.61 -2.46 -20.96
C GLU A 61 19.66 -1.40 -20.60
N ALA A 62 19.32 -0.47 -19.71
CA ALA A 62 20.25 0.56 -19.24
C ALA A 62 21.44 -0.04 -18.47
N ALA A 63 21.20 -1.01 -17.59
CA ALA A 63 22.23 -1.71 -16.83
C ALA A 63 23.19 -2.49 -17.75
N PHE A 64 22.64 -3.23 -18.71
CA PHE A 64 23.44 -4.01 -19.67
C PHE A 64 24.35 -3.13 -20.50
N ALA A 65 23.83 -1.99 -21.00
CA ALA A 65 24.63 -1.01 -21.74
C ALA A 65 25.77 -0.44 -20.88
N ALA A 66 25.49 -0.12 -19.60
CA ALA A 66 26.49 0.41 -18.69
C ALA A 66 27.61 -0.61 -18.40
N ILE A 67 27.25 -1.87 -18.12
CA ILE A 67 28.19 -2.96 -17.88
C ILE A 67 29.08 -3.19 -19.11
N THR A 68 28.49 -3.22 -20.31
CA THR A 68 29.23 -3.44 -21.56
C THR A 68 30.20 -2.29 -21.86
N ALA A 69 29.86 -1.07 -21.45
CA ALA A 69 30.74 0.09 -21.54
C ALA A 69 31.81 0.16 -20.43
N GLY A 70 31.88 -0.83 -19.53
CA GLY A 70 32.84 -0.85 -18.42
C GLY A 70 32.57 0.18 -17.32
N ARG A 71 31.34 0.73 -17.25
CA ARG A 71 30.95 1.69 -16.22
C ARG A 71 30.82 1.00 -14.86
N GLN A 72 31.15 1.72 -13.78
CA GLN A 72 31.12 1.22 -12.40
C GLN A 72 30.71 2.33 -11.43
N HIS A 73 30.07 1.95 -10.32
CA HIS A 73 29.75 2.83 -9.18
C HIS A 73 28.98 4.12 -9.54
N ASP A 74 28.17 4.10 -10.59
CA ASP A 74 27.45 5.27 -11.09
C ASP A 74 25.92 5.07 -11.17
N GLU A 75 25.24 6.07 -11.73
CA GLU A 75 23.78 6.06 -11.91
C GLU A 75 23.38 5.65 -13.33
N LEU A 76 22.32 4.85 -13.44
CA LEU A 76 21.74 4.41 -14.72
C LEU A 76 20.81 5.46 -15.34
N THR A 77 21.30 6.67 -15.64
CA THR A 77 20.47 7.79 -16.17
C THR A 77 19.71 7.46 -17.47
N ALA A 78 20.21 6.51 -18.26
CA ALA A 78 19.51 6.04 -19.46
C ALA A 78 18.13 5.41 -19.14
N TYR A 79 17.93 4.84 -17.94
CA TYR A 79 16.65 4.26 -17.54
C TYR A 79 15.52 5.30 -17.43
N PRO A 80 15.62 6.36 -16.59
CA PRO A 80 14.57 7.38 -16.52
C PRO A 80 14.36 8.09 -17.86
N GLU A 81 15.42 8.35 -18.64
CA GLU A 81 15.28 8.93 -19.99
C GLU A 81 14.47 8.04 -20.94
N ALA A 82 14.70 6.72 -20.89
CA ALA A 82 13.96 5.76 -21.69
C ALA A 82 12.50 5.62 -21.22
N PHE A 83 12.26 5.73 -19.90
CA PHE A 83 10.91 5.76 -19.35
C PHE A 83 10.11 6.96 -19.88
N GLU A 84 10.66 8.18 -19.84
CA GLU A 84 10.01 9.40 -20.33
C GLU A 84 9.58 9.31 -21.80
N LYS A 85 10.37 8.58 -22.61
CA LYS A 85 10.12 8.32 -24.04
C LYS A 85 9.21 7.11 -24.30
N SER A 86 8.80 6.38 -23.26
CA SER A 86 8.05 5.14 -23.39
C SER A 86 6.54 5.34 -23.43
N TRP A 87 5.82 4.35 -23.97
CA TRP A 87 4.36 4.28 -23.90
C TRP A 87 3.84 4.29 -22.46
N LEU A 88 4.64 3.84 -21.49
CA LEU A 88 4.22 3.79 -20.09
C LEU A 88 4.14 5.20 -19.50
N HIS A 89 5.10 6.07 -19.81
CA HIS A 89 5.03 7.47 -19.39
C HIS A 89 3.79 8.15 -19.98
N GLU A 90 3.51 7.93 -21.28
CA GLU A 90 2.29 8.44 -21.90
C GLU A 90 1.01 7.91 -21.22
N GLU A 91 0.96 6.61 -20.90
CA GLU A 91 -0.17 5.99 -20.18
C GLU A 91 -0.40 6.61 -18.80
N LEU A 92 0.67 6.78 -18.01
CA LEU A 92 0.58 7.35 -16.68
C LEU A 92 0.25 8.84 -16.73
N ASN A 93 0.80 9.57 -17.69
CA ASN A 93 0.52 10.98 -17.88
C ASN A 93 -0.96 11.24 -18.21
N LYS A 94 -1.58 10.40 -19.06
CA LYS A 94 -3.02 10.49 -19.40
C LYS A 94 -3.95 10.29 -18.20
N SER A 95 -3.48 9.60 -17.16
CA SER A 95 -4.27 9.26 -15.97
C SER A 95 -3.81 9.97 -14.69
N ARG A 96 -2.86 10.90 -14.80
CA ARG A 96 -2.13 11.49 -13.65
C ARG A 96 -3.03 12.18 -12.60
N ASN A 97 -4.16 12.75 -13.01
CA ASN A 97 -5.09 13.43 -12.10
C ASN A 97 -6.17 12.50 -11.53
N PHE A 98 -6.29 11.28 -12.06
CA PHE A 98 -7.48 10.45 -11.88
C PHE A 98 -7.85 10.23 -10.41
N LYS A 99 -6.87 9.76 -9.61
CA LYS A 99 -7.09 9.49 -8.19
C LYS A 99 -7.23 10.76 -7.35
N THR A 100 -6.57 11.83 -7.76
CA THR A 100 -6.59 13.10 -7.03
C THR A 100 -7.98 13.73 -7.04
N TRP A 101 -8.72 13.63 -8.15
CA TRP A 101 -10.10 14.10 -8.20
C TRP A 101 -11.02 13.41 -7.19
N PHE A 102 -10.82 12.12 -6.89
CA PHE A 102 -11.61 11.40 -5.86
C PHE A 102 -11.41 11.97 -4.44
N LYS A 103 -10.39 12.79 -4.21
CA LYS A 103 -10.23 13.51 -2.94
C LYS A 103 -11.19 14.70 -2.80
N GLN A 104 -11.79 15.15 -3.89
CA GLN A 104 -12.86 16.16 -3.90
C GLN A 104 -14.27 15.54 -3.87
N GLY A 105 -14.37 14.22 -3.69
CA GLY A 105 -15.63 13.48 -3.63
C GLY A 105 -16.00 12.79 -4.94
N LEU A 106 -16.90 11.81 -4.85
CA LEU A 106 -17.26 10.93 -5.96
C LEU A 106 -17.85 11.70 -7.16
N THR A 107 -18.75 12.65 -6.92
CA THR A 107 -19.42 13.41 -7.98
C THR A 107 -18.44 14.25 -8.80
N VAL A 108 -17.60 15.04 -8.13
CA VAL A 108 -16.57 15.86 -8.79
C VAL A 108 -15.60 14.96 -9.56
N ALA A 109 -15.18 13.85 -8.95
CA ALA A 109 -14.29 12.90 -9.60
C ALA A 109 -14.86 12.27 -10.85
N THR A 110 -16.11 11.84 -10.83
CA THR A 110 -16.78 11.27 -12.00
C THR A 110 -16.86 12.29 -13.13
N LEU A 111 -17.27 13.54 -12.82
CA LEU A 111 -17.41 14.59 -13.82
C LEU A 111 -16.06 15.00 -14.42
N MET A 112 -15.06 15.28 -13.57
CA MET A 112 -13.76 15.76 -14.03
C MET A 112 -12.97 14.67 -14.74
N ASN A 113 -12.99 13.43 -14.26
CA ASN A 113 -12.40 12.33 -15.01
C ASN A 113 -13.13 12.08 -16.33
N GLY A 114 -14.45 12.23 -16.38
CA GLY A 114 -15.20 12.17 -17.63
C GLY A 114 -14.76 13.25 -18.62
N LEU A 115 -14.61 14.50 -18.17
CA LEU A 115 -14.11 15.60 -18.99
C LEU A 115 -12.68 15.33 -19.51
N GLU A 116 -11.76 14.98 -18.61
CA GLU A 116 -10.36 14.75 -18.95
C GLU A 116 -10.19 13.57 -19.93
N GLN A 117 -10.94 12.48 -19.75
CA GLN A 117 -10.79 11.27 -20.56
C GLN A 117 -11.62 11.32 -21.86
N PHE A 118 -12.84 11.86 -21.86
CA PHE A 118 -13.71 11.84 -23.06
C PHE A 118 -13.56 13.12 -23.90
N ALA A 119 -13.59 14.30 -23.28
CA ALA A 119 -13.52 15.56 -24.02
C ALA A 119 -12.08 15.91 -24.40
N LEU A 120 -11.16 15.81 -23.44
CA LEU A 120 -9.74 16.15 -23.66
C LEU A 120 -8.91 14.96 -24.15
N ARG A 121 -9.46 13.74 -24.15
CA ARG A 121 -8.78 12.51 -24.59
C ARG A 121 -7.42 12.30 -23.91
N GLY A 122 -7.28 12.72 -22.66
CA GLY A 122 -6.04 12.67 -21.89
C GLY A 122 -5.03 13.80 -22.17
N HIS A 123 -5.31 14.71 -23.10
CA HIS A 123 -4.53 15.93 -23.35
C HIS A 123 -4.92 17.04 -22.37
N ILE A 124 -4.62 16.80 -21.09
CA ILE A 124 -5.04 17.66 -20.00
C ILE A 124 -4.02 18.81 -19.86
N PRO A 125 -4.42 20.10 -19.89
CA PRO A 125 -3.48 21.22 -19.79
C PRO A 125 -3.14 21.61 -18.33
N TRP A 126 -3.58 20.84 -17.34
CA TRP A 126 -3.29 21.05 -15.91
C TRP A 126 -2.86 19.76 -15.22
N THR A 127 -2.25 19.92 -14.05
CA THR A 127 -1.83 18.80 -13.19
C THR A 127 -2.21 19.08 -11.75
N LEU A 128 -2.90 18.14 -11.13
CA LEU A 128 -3.29 18.22 -9.73
C LEU A 128 -2.20 17.63 -8.83
N HIS A 129 -1.96 18.30 -7.71
CA HIS A 129 -1.00 17.85 -6.71
C HIS A 129 -1.71 17.56 -5.38
N ARG A 130 -1.14 16.62 -4.64
CA ARG A 130 -1.50 16.38 -3.24
C ARG A 130 -0.47 17.07 -2.36
N ASP A 131 -0.95 17.70 -1.31
CA ASP A 131 -0.16 18.48 -0.35
C ASP A 131 0.17 17.69 0.93
N LYS A 132 -0.51 16.56 1.17
CA LYS A 132 -0.38 15.78 2.41
C LYS A 132 -0.23 14.28 2.15
N PRO A 133 0.59 13.58 2.95
CA PRO A 133 0.68 12.12 2.94
C PRO A 133 -0.57 11.46 3.54
N ASP A 134 -0.78 10.17 3.27
CA ASP A 134 -2.03 9.49 3.64
C ASP A 134 -2.27 9.38 5.15
N HIS A 135 -1.21 9.21 5.95
CA HIS A 135 -1.30 9.13 7.41
C HIS A 135 -1.87 10.42 8.04
N ALA A 136 -1.64 11.58 7.42
CA ALA A 136 -2.06 12.88 7.95
C ALA A 136 -3.54 13.21 7.73
N TYR A 137 -4.30 12.34 7.05
CA TYR A 137 -5.74 12.57 6.77
C TYR A 137 -6.69 12.04 7.84
N LEU A 138 -6.20 11.37 8.90
CA LEU A 138 -7.09 10.94 9.99
C LEU A 138 -7.58 12.14 10.81
N LYS A 139 -8.88 12.13 11.10
CA LYS A 139 -9.49 13.06 12.06
C LYS A 139 -9.49 12.41 13.45
N PRO A 140 -9.37 13.20 14.54
CA PRO A 140 -9.58 12.69 15.89
C PRO A 140 -10.94 11.98 16.01
N ALA A 141 -10.99 10.89 16.78
CA ALA A 141 -12.18 10.06 16.90
C ALA A 141 -13.40 10.84 17.40
N ALA A 142 -13.19 11.80 18.31
CA ALA A 142 -14.24 12.68 18.84
C ALA A 142 -14.93 13.55 17.76
N GLN A 143 -14.32 13.74 16.60
CA GLN A 143 -14.88 14.50 15.47
C GLN A 143 -15.58 13.60 14.44
N CYS A 144 -15.69 12.31 14.72
CA CYS A 144 -16.23 11.31 13.81
C CYS A 144 -17.39 10.55 14.44
N LYS A 145 -18.33 10.11 13.61
CA LYS A 145 -19.37 9.17 14.02
C LYS A 145 -18.83 7.74 13.89
N PRO A 146 -18.86 6.91 14.94
CA PRO A 146 -18.52 5.50 14.83
C PRO A 146 -19.39 4.79 13.80
N ILE A 147 -18.77 3.93 12.98
CA ILE A 147 -19.46 3.08 12.00
C ILE A 147 -19.79 1.75 12.67
N VAL A 148 -21.06 1.39 12.72
CA VAL A 148 -21.52 0.09 13.22
C VAL A 148 -21.58 -0.88 12.04
N TYR A 149 -20.59 -1.77 11.95
CA TYR A 149 -20.59 -2.84 10.94
C TYR A 149 -21.49 -4.00 11.37
N PRO A 150 -22.25 -4.63 10.45
CA PRO A 150 -22.98 -5.85 10.73
C PRO A 150 -22.04 -6.98 11.17
N LYS A 151 -22.55 -7.89 12.01
CA LYS A 151 -21.82 -9.12 12.34
C LYS A 151 -21.71 -9.99 11.08
N PRO A 152 -20.59 -10.71 10.90
CA PRO A 152 -20.44 -11.62 9.78
C PRO A 152 -21.46 -12.76 9.84
N ASP A 153 -21.98 -13.16 8.68
CA ASP A 153 -22.99 -14.22 8.52
C ASP A 153 -22.38 -15.63 8.31
N GLY A 154 -21.06 -15.73 8.13
CA GLY A 154 -20.34 -16.97 7.88
C GLY A 154 -20.59 -17.57 6.49
N LYS A 155 -21.24 -16.83 5.58
CA LYS A 155 -21.59 -17.28 4.23
C LYS A 155 -21.06 -16.33 3.15
N LEU A 156 -21.42 -15.05 3.24
CA LEU A 156 -20.94 -13.99 2.37
C LEU A 156 -19.92 -13.08 3.06
N THR A 157 -20.04 -12.97 4.37
CA THR A 157 -19.23 -12.12 5.24
C THR A 157 -18.64 -12.95 6.36
N PHE A 158 -17.38 -12.69 6.69
CA PHE A 158 -16.60 -13.52 7.59
C PHE A 158 -15.84 -12.64 8.57
N ASP A 159 -15.49 -13.19 9.72
CA ASP A 159 -14.62 -12.53 10.66
C ASP A 159 -13.17 -12.47 10.14
N ARG A 160 -12.36 -11.62 10.77
CA ARG A 160 -10.98 -11.39 10.36
C ARG A 160 -10.08 -12.61 10.61
N LEU A 161 -10.26 -13.35 11.71
CA LEU A 161 -9.39 -14.47 12.07
C LEU A 161 -9.58 -15.64 11.12
N SER A 162 -10.83 -16.01 10.79
CA SER A 162 -11.10 -17.03 9.77
C SER A 162 -10.59 -16.64 8.38
N SER A 163 -10.50 -15.33 8.10
CA SER A 163 -9.90 -14.81 6.87
C SER A 163 -8.38 -14.97 6.88
N VAL A 164 -7.71 -14.60 7.97
CA VAL A 164 -6.26 -14.80 8.13
C VAL A 164 -5.89 -16.27 8.04
N PHE A 165 -6.68 -17.17 8.64
CA PHE A 165 -6.45 -18.61 8.55
C PHE A 165 -6.32 -19.11 7.10
N ILE A 166 -7.23 -18.68 6.20
CA ILE A 166 -7.19 -19.08 4.79
C ILE A 166 -6.25 -18.22 3.92
N SER A 167 -5.50 -17.28 4.52
CA SER A 167 -4.33 -16.67 3.87
C SER A 167 -3.08 -17.56 3.98
N ASN A 168 -3.17 -18.60 4.81
CA ASN A 168 -2.08 -19.52 5.13
C ASN A 168 -0.80 -18.79 5.55
N THR A 169 -0.95 -17.63 6.21
CA THR A 169 0.17 -16.85 6.74
C THR A 169 0.69 -17.48 8.02
N ASN A 170 2.00 -17.59 8.15
CA ASN A 170 2.63 -18.08 9.36
C ASN A 170 4.05 -17.52 9.51
N HIS A 171 4.53 -17.45 10.74
CA HIS A 171 5.90 -17.05 11.10
C HIS A 171 6.37 -17.93 12.25
N ALA A 172 7.68 -18.16 12.38
CA ALA A 172 8.24 -18.77 13.59
C ALA A 172 7.90 -17.92 14.81
N GLU A 173 7.47 -18.56 15.91
CA GLU A 173 7.02 -17.86 17.12
C GLU A 173 8.18 -17.26 17.93
N ASP A 174 9.37 -17.86 17.81
CA ASP A 174 10.60 -17.50 18.53
C ASP A 174 11.45 -16.46 17.78
N GLN A 175 10.80 -15.55 17.05
CA GLN A 175 11.46 -14.42 16.40
C GLN A 175 10.93 -13.07 16.92
N PRO A 176 11.76 -12.01 16.93
CA PRO A 176 11.28 -10.69 17.30
C PRO A 176 10.19 -10.19 16.34
N ALA A 177 9.25 -9.41 16.86
CA ALA A 177 8.21 -8.81 16.03
C ALA A 177 8.82 -7.89 14.96
N HIS A 178 8.58 -8.22 13.70
CA HIS A 178 9.02 -7.43 12.54
C HIS A 178 8.18 -6.14 12.33
N LEU A 179 7.24 -5.87 13.23
CA LEU A 179 6.48 -4.63 13.32
C LEU A 179 6.98 -3.87 14.53
N THR A 180 8.03 -3.10 14.31
CA THR A 180 8.73 -2.37 15.38
C THR A 180 8.06 -1.02 15.62
N LEU A 181 8.24 -0.49 16.83
CA LEU A 181 7.76 0.84 17.21
C LEU A 181 8.96 1.74 17.48
N LYS A 182 8.94 2.97 16.96
CA LYS A 182 9.96 3.97 17.32
C LYS A 182 9.83 4.37 18.80
N ASP A 183 8.59 4.44 19.29
CA ASP A 183 8.21 4.72 20.67
C ASP A 183 7.02 3.83 21.08
N ALA A 184 7.22 3.02 22.11
CA ALA A 184 6.22 2.05 22.61
C ALA A 184 5.04 2.71 23.33
N SER A 185 5.15 3.99 23.71
CA SER A 185 4.11 4.73 24.44
C SER A 185 3.06 5.34 23.51
N VAL A 186 3.45 5.66 22.27
CA VAL A 186 2.62 6.35 21.26
C VAL A 186 1.32 5.62 20.92
N PRO A 187 1.27 4.28 20.75
CA PRO A 187 0.03 3.60 20.44
C PRO A 187 -1.09 3.84 21.46
N VAL A 188 -0.75 3.91 22.76
CA VAL A 188 -1.75 4.16 23.81
C VAL A 188 -1.97 5.66 23.97
N ASN A 189 -0.89 6.42 24.16
CA ASN A 189 -0.96 7.84 24.54
C ASN A 189 -1.47 8.75 23.43
N VAL A 190 -1.30 8.35 22.17
CA VAL A 190 -1.70 9.14 20.99
C VAL A 190 -2.73 8.40 20.16
N ASN A 191 -2.39 7.21 19.65
CA ASN A 191 -3.25 6.53 18.67
C ASN A 191 -4.59 6.10 19.29
N LEU A 192 -4.57 5.44 20.46
CA LEU A 192 -5.76 5.06 21.19
C LEU A 192 -6.49 6.28 21.73
N ALA A 193 -5.80 7.16 22.45
CA ALA A 193 -6.40 8.33 23.09
C ALA A 193 -7.06 9.30 22.09
N THR A 194 -6.41 9.60 20.96
CA THR A 194 -6.88 10.62 20.00
C THR A 194 -7.67 10.04 18.84
N TYR A 195 -7.24 8.89 18.31
CA TYR A 195 -7.78 8.29 17.09
C TYR A 195 -8.54 6.98 17.34
N ALA A 196 -8.76 6.63 18.61
CA ALA A 196 -9.43 5.40 19.05
C ALA A 196 -8.75 4.11 18.55
N GLY A 197 -7.42 4.13 18.34
CA GLY A 197 -6.62 2.95 17.99
C GLY A 197 -6.88 2.47 16.55
N PRO A 198 -6.60 3.28 15.51
CA PRO A 198 -6.85 2.93 14.12
C PRO A 198 -6.14 1.66 13.66
N GLU A 199 -5.00 1.30 14.26
CA GLU A 199 -4.22 0.08 13.98
C GLU A 199 -5.00 -1.22 14.18
N ALA A 200 -5.93 -1.23 15.14
CA ALA A 200 -6.81 -2.37 15.36
C ALA A 200 -7.86 -2.54 14.24
N ARG A 201 -8.04 -1.54 13.36
CA ARG A 201 -9.06 -1.52 12.31
C ARG A 201 -8.48 -1.53 10.89
N TYR A 202 -7.48 -0.71 10.59
CA TYR A 202 -6.89 -0.69 9.25
C TYR A 202 -6.05 -1.95 8.96
N CYS A 203 -5.62 -2.67 10.01
CA CYS A 203 -4.86 -3.90 9.84
C CYS A 203 -5.78 -5.01 9.32
N PRO A 204 -5.50 -5.55 8.12
CA PRO A 204 -6.34 -6.59 7.53
C PRO A 204 -6.24 -7.93 8.28
N ALA A 205 -5.25 -8.09 9.15
CA ALA A 205 -4.93 -9.37 9.76
C ALA A 205 -5.04 -9.41 11.30
N GLY A 206 -5.49 -8.33 11.94
CA GLY A 206 -5.67 -8.32 13.40
C GLY A 206 -4.37 -8.49 14.17
N VAL A 207 -3.28 -7.96 13.63
CA VAL A 207 -1.98 -7.97 14.29
C VAL A 207 -1.98 -7.09 15.53
N TYR A 208 -2.69 -5.96 15.50
CA TYR A 208 -2.71 -4.98 16.58
C TYR A 208 -3.99 -5.10 17.40
N GLU A 209 -3.84 -5.28 18.70
CA GLU A 209 -4.94 -5.34 19.66
C GLU A 209 -4.61 -4.53 20.90
N PHE A 210 -5.56 -3.74 21.40
CA PHE A 210 -5.41 -3.07 22.68
C PHE A 210 -6.00 -3.94 23.78
N VAL A 211 -5.15 -4.39 24.70
CA VAL A 211 -5.54 -5.26 25.82
C VAL A 211 -5.27 -4.55 27.15
N LYS A 212 -5.96 -4.98 28.20
CA LYS A 212 -5.76 -4.48 29.56
C LYS A 212 -4.63 -5.23 30.26
N ASN A 213 -3.76 -4.49 30.95
CA ASN A 213 -2.82 -5.02 31.92
C ASN A 213 -3.55 -5.40 33.23
N ALA A 214 -2.84 -6.07 34.14
CA ALA A 214 -3.37 -6.43 35.46
C ALA A 214 -3.78 -5.22 36.32
N ASP A 215 -3.18 -4.05 36.07
CA ASP A 215 -3.48 -2.77 36.72
C ASP A 215 -4.58 -1.97 35.99
N ASN A 216 -5.29 -2.58 35.03
CA ASN A 216 -6.29 -1.96 34.14
C ASN A 216 -5.77 -0.87 33.18
N SER A 217 -4.46 -0.65 33.09
CA SER A 217 -3.88 0.20 32.04
C SER A 217 -4.02 -0.46 30.66
N ASP A 218 -4.18 0.35 29.61
CA ASP A 218 -4.18 -0.14 28.24
C ASP A 218 -2.75 -0.39 27.75
N ARG A 219 -2.55 -1.48 27.01
CA ARG A 219 -1.32 -1.74 26.25
C ARG A 219 -1.64 -2.21 24.83
N LEU A 220 -0.72 -1.95 23.91
CA LEU A 220 -0.75 -2.55 22.58
C LEU A 220 -0.11 -3.95 22.62
N GLN A 221 -0.85 -4.96 22.19
CA GLN A 221 -0.37 -6.30 21.88
C GLN A 221 -0.14 -6.41 20.36
N ILE A 222 1.05 -6.89 19.96
CA ILE A 222 1.43 -7.11 18.56
C ILE A 222 1.52 -8.62 18.30
N ASN A 223 0.50 -9.16 17.63
CA ASN A 223 0.42 -10.55 17.20
C ASN A 223 1.09 -10.72 15.83
N ALA A 224 2.42 -10.54 15.78
CA ALA A 224 3.19 -10.44 14.53
C ALA A 224 3.06 -11.67 13.60
N GLN A 225 2.77 -12.85 14.17
CA GLN A 225 2.60 -14.10 13.43
C GLN A 225 1.43 -14.04 12.42
N ASN A 226 0.41 -13.22 12.68
CA ASN A 226 -0.72 -13.01 11.77
C ASN A 226 -0.40 -12.10 10.57
N CYS A 227 0.76 -11.45 10.52
CA CYS A 227 1.04 -10.42 9.53
C CYS A 227 0.96 -10.98 8.10
N VAL A 228 0.25 -10.30 7.20
CA VAL A 228 0.16 -10.66 5.77
C VAL A 228 1.04 -9.78 4.88
N HIS A 229 1.98 -9.05 5.50
CA HIS A 229 2.97 -8.19 4.84
C HIS A 229 2.37 -7.10 3.94
N CYS A 230 1.12 -6.69 4.19
CA CYS A 230 0.40 -5.73 3.34
C CYS A 230 1.02 -4.32 3.31
N LYS A 231 1.87 -3.97 4.30
CA LYS A 231 2.48 -2.64 4.54
C LYS A 231 1.53 -1.51 4.98
N THR A 232 0.23 -1.76 5.13
CA THR A 232 -0.75 -0.72 5.50
C THR A 232 -0.42 -0.01 6.81
N CYS A 233 0.08 -0.71 7.82
CA CYS A 233 0.35 -0.13 9.14
C CYS A 233 1.46 0.93 9.10
N ASP A 234 2.56 0.63 8.40
CA ASP A 234 3.66 1.57 8.14
C ASP A 234 3.16 2.82 7.38
N ILE A 235 2.26 2.62 6.41
CA ILE A 235 1.71 3.72 5.59
C ILE A 235 0.69 4.59 6.35
N LYS A 236 -0.15 3.97 7.20
CA LYS A 236 -1.39 4.60 7.70
C LYS A 236 -1.34 5.07 9.14
N ASP A 237 -0.35 4.65 9.92
CA ASP A 237 -0.17 5.13 11.29
C ASP A 237 -0.08 6.67 11.31
N PRO A 238 -1.01 7.38 11.98
CA PRO A 238 -1.07 8.85 12.01
C PRO A 238 0.22 9.50 12.51
N THR A 239 1.03 8.76 13.28
CA THR A 239 2.29 9.24 13.86
C THR A 239 3.53 8.71 13.16
N GLN A 240 3.38 7.82 12.17
CA GLN A 240 4.50 7.12 11.50
C GLN A 240 5.46 6.47 12.50
N ASN A 241 4.92 5.89 13.57
CA ASN A 241 5.63 5.24 14.66
C ASN A 241 5.90 3.75 14.38
N ILE A 242 4.98 3.07 13.71
CA ILE A 242 5.15 1.69 13.26
C ILE A 242 6.14 1.66 12.09
N VAL A 243 7.16 0.80 12.20
CA VAL A 243 8.13 0.52 11.14
C VAL A 243 8.09 -0.96 10.81
N TRP A 244 7.70 -1.27 9.57
CA TRP A 244 7.73 -2.63 9.05
C TRP A 244 9.15 -2.97 8.61
N VAL A 245 9.70 -4.05 9.14
CA VAL A 245 10.93 -4.68 8.65
C VAL A 245 10.62 -6.08 8.15
N THR A 246 11.52 -6.64 7.35
CA THR A 246 11.36 -8.01 6.86
C THR A 246 11.58 -9.00 8.01
N PRO A 247 10.66 -9.94 8.27
CA PRO A 247 10.90 -11.05 9.19
C PRO A 247 11.93 -12.04 8.61
N GLU A 248 12.19 -13.12 9.34
CA GLU A 248 12.99 -14.22 8.81
C GLU A 248 12.41 -14.78 7.50
N GLY A 249 13.30 -15.20 6.60
CA GLY A 249 12.92 -15.71 5.28
C GLY A 249 12.03 -16.95 5.38
N GLY A 250 10.98 -16.99 4.56
CA GLY A 250 10.00 -18.08 4.56
C GLY A 250 8.77 -17.82 5.43
N GLY A 251 8.80 -16.82 6.31
CA GLY A 251 7.61 -16.32 7.01
C GLY A 251 6.72 -15.44 6.14
N GLY A 252 5.42 -15.40 6.43
CA GLY A 252 4.44 -14.57 5.74
C GLY A 252 3.32 -15.35 5.07
N PRO A 253 2.52 -14.68 4.21
CA PRO A 253 1.40 -15.31 3.53
C PRO A 253 1.87 -16.34 2.50
N ASN A 254 1.14 -17.46 2.41
CA ASN A 254 1.35 -18.49 1.39
C ASN A 254 0.17 -18.51 0.43
N TYR A 255 0.17 -17.55 -0.51
CA TYR A 255 -0.87 -17.40 -1.53
C TYR A 255 -0.63 -18.36 -2.69
N THR A 256 -1.62 -19.21 -2.98
CA THR A 256 -1.51 -20.21 -4.05
C THR A 256 -2.07 -19.76 -5.38
N ASN A 257 -3.11 -18.91 -5.40
CA ASN A 257 -3.78 -18.49 -6.64
C ASN A 257 -4.17 -17.00 -6.67
N MET A 258 -3.39 -16.12 -6.04
CA MET A 258 -3.68 -14.67 -5.90
C MET A 258 -2.70 -13.78 -6.66
#